data_AF-A0A3B4BMH5-F1
#
_entry.id   AF-A0A3B4BMH5-F1
#
_cell.length_a   1.000
_cell.length_b   1.000
_cell.length_c   1.000
_cell.angle_alpha   90.00
_cell.angle_beta   90.00
_cell.angle_gamma   90.00
#
_symmetry.space_group_name_H-M   'P 1'
#
loop_
_entity.id
_entity.type
_entity.pdbx_description
1 polymer ?
#
loop_
_entity_poly.entity_id
_entity_poly.type
_entity_poly.pdbx_seq_one_letter_code
_entity_poly.pdbx_strand_id
1 'polypeptide(L)'
;MTKEDVSEPVEGDTVPGSRLGLSHQRPMIHPVASAPIPSECEFSFFDPGDSRCKEILEDPSTTVPELFAVLRQWVPQVQKNIDVIGNEILKRGCGVNDRDGLTDMSLLHYCCKAGAPGIGDADRAAAFARQLLALGADPNLRSRWTNMKALHYAAYFDVPQLIRVVLQTALPGEVDATCSDFDFGTALHIAASNLCTSAVKCLLESGANPAFRVSGLTVGSPINKGAHWHTALHFL
;
A
#
# COMPACT_ATOMS: atom_id res chain seq x y z
N MET A 1 44.36 54.18 -14.81
CA MET A 1 43.63 54.60 -16.04
C MET A 1 43.55 53.37 -16.93
N THR A 2 42.45 52.63 -17.02
CA THR A 2 41.05 52.99 -17.39
C THR A 2 40.06 52.11 -16.58
N LYS A 3 39.19 52.67 -15.73
CA LYS A 3 37.74 52.89 -15.93
C LYS A 3 37.02 51.70 -16.59
N GLU A 4 36.39 50.84 -15.78
CA GLU A 4 34.95 50.86 -15.40
C GLU A 4 34.04 50.38 -16.53
N ASP A 5 33.36 49.23 -16.34
CA ASP A 5 31.90 49.28 -16.26
C ASP A 5 31.32 48.09 -15.47
N VAL A 6 30.39 48.43 -14.59
CA VAL A 6 29.63 47.57 -13.68
C VAL A 6 28.23 47.44 -14.29
N SER A 7 27.69 46.23 -14.36
CA SER A 7 26.28 46.03 -14.69
C SER A 7 25.64 45.05 -13.71
N GLU A 8 24.80 45.62 -12.84
CA GLU A 8 23.89 45.01 -11.87
C GLU A 8 22.69 44.31 -12.55
N PRO A 9 21.91 43.48 -11.82
CA PRO A 9 21.08 42.43 -12.39
C PRO A 9 19.68 42.91 -12.80
N VAL A 10 19.08 42.24 -13.79
CA VAL A 10 17.69 42.46 -14.18
C VAL A 10 16.78 41.54 -13.38
N GLU A 11 16.02 42.15 -12.48
CA GLU A 11 14.84 41.59 -11.80
C GLU A 11 13.78 41.18 -12.83
N GLY A 12 13.39 39.91 -12.80
CA GLY A 12 12.30 39.38 -13.60
C GLY A 12 11.27 38.72 -12.70
N ASP A 13 10.21 39.46 -12.40
CA ASP A 13 9.00 38.99 -11.73
C ASP A 13 8.42 37.76 -12.43
N THR A 14 8.35 36.63 -11.71
CA THR A 14 7.47 35.51 -12.06
C THR A 14 6.80 34.95 -10.81
N VAL A 15 5.53 35.35 -10.65
CA VAL A 15 4.36 34.69 -10.04
C VAL A 15 4.63 33.49 -9.11
N PRO A 16 4.14 33.50 -7.85
CA PRO A 16 4.26 32.37 -6.94
C PRO A 16 3.28 31.26 -7.35
N GLY A 17 3.70 30.42 -8.28
CA GLY A 17 3.12 29.08 -8.45
C GLY A 17 3.50 28.24 -7.24
N SER A 18 2.50 27.82 -6.47
CA SER A 18 2.62 26.90 -5.34
C SER A 18 3.23 25.56 -5.78
N ARG A 19 4.55 25.51 -5.83
CA ARG A 19 5.29 24.24 -5.81
C ARG A 19 5.12 23.69 -4.40
N LEU A 20 4.10 22.85 -4.21
CA LEU A 20 4.13 21.83 -3.17
C LEU A 20 5.47 21.11 -3.35
N GLY A 21 6.43 21.43 -2.47
CA GLY A 21 7.76 20.88 -2.54
C GLY A 21 7.63 19.37 -2.39
N LEU A 22 7.75 18.64 -3.50
CA LEU A 22 8.06 17.23 -3.49
C LEU A 22 9.48 17.11 -2.95
N SER A 23 9.60 17.21 -1.62
CA SER A 23 10.84 16.89 -0.94
C SER A 23 11.15 15.45 -1.33
N HIS A 24 12.27 15.25 -2.01
CA HIS A 24 12.83 13.92 -2.27
C HIS A 24 13.37 13.35 -0.95
N GLN A 25 12.53 13.33 0.08
CA GLN A 25 12.85 12.66 1.32
C GLN A 25 12.83 11.17 1.02
N ARG A 26 13.93 10.51 1.38
CA ARG A 26 14.08 9.07 1.27
C ARG A 26 12.90 8.42 2.01
N PRO A 27 12.22 7.43 1.42
CA PRO A 27 11.11 6.75 2.08
C PRO A 27 11.48 6.29 3.49
N MET A 28 10.64 6.61 4.46
CA MET A 28 10.82 6.28 5.87
C MET A 28 10.06 4.99 6.24
N ILE A 29 10.61 4.23 7.19
CA ILE A 29 9.84 3.22 7.91
C ILE A 29 9.46 3.83 9.27
N HIS A 30 8.17 4.01 9.49
CA HIS A 30 7.62 4.58 10.73
C HIS A 30 7.82 3.59 11.90
N PRO A 31 8.01 4.05 13.15
CA PRO A 31 8.10 3.13 14.29
C PRO A 31 6.81 2.35 14.52
N VAL A 32 6.89 1.23 15.23
CA VAL A 32 5.70 0.47 15.63
C VAL A 32 4.96 1.21 16.74
N ALA A 33 3.65 1.42 16.55
CA ALA A 33 2.74 1.88 17.60
C ALA A 33 1.51 0.95 17.68
N SER A 34 0.72 1.15 18.75
CA SER A 34 -0.60 0.55 18.94
C SER A 34 -1.68 1.43 18.32
N ALA A 35 -2.81 0.85 17.95
CA ALA A 35 -3.94 1.64 17.49
C ALA A 35 -4.50 2.48 18.67
N PRO A 36 -4.79 3.77 18.47
CA PRO A 36 -5.36 4.63 19.49
C PRO A 36 -6.85 4.28 19.62
N ILE A 37 -7.22 3.60 20.70
CA ILE A 37 -8.60 3.19 20.97
C ILE A 37 -9.16 4.07 22.10
N PRO A 38 -10.39 4.62 21.98
CA PRO A 38 -11.02 5.36 23.07
C PRO A 38 -11.12 4.52 24.34
N SER A 39 -10.77 5.12 25.50
CA SER A 39 -10.68 4.46 26.81
C SER A 39 -11.95 3.74 27.28
N GLU A 40 -13.11 4.14 26.76
CA GLU A 40 -14.45 3.66 27.13
C GLU A 40 -15.19 3.05 25.93
N CYS A 41 -14.47 2.53 24.94
CA CYS A 41 -15.10 1.83 23.83
C CYS A 41 -15.47 0.40 24.27
N GLU A 42 -16.73 0.00 24.08
CA GLU A 42 -17.15 -1.41 24.27
C GLU A 42 -16.48 -2.36 23.27
N PHE A 43 -15.95 -1.83 22.17
CA PHE A 43 -15.32 -2.59 21.10
C PHE A 43 -13.80 -2.46 21.12
N SER A 44 -13.11 -3.55 20.74
CA SER A 44 -11.64 -3.61 20.66
C SER A 44 -11.08 -3.15 19.31
N PHE A 45 -11.87 -2.46 18.49
CA PHE A 45 -11.50 -2.01 17.14
C PHE A 45 -11.83 -0.54 16.92
N PHE A 46 -11.13 0.07 15.96
CA PHE A 46 -11.30 1.46 15.58
C PHE A 46 -12.45 1.59 14.56
N ASP A 47 -13.37 2.51 14.79
CA ASP A 47 -14.50 2.76 13.89
C ASP A 47 -14.55 4.23 13.47
N PRO A 48 -14.12 4.59 12.25
CA PRO A 48 -14.20 5.97 11.75
C PRO A 48 -15.61 6.58 11.72
N GLY A 49 -16.68 5.76 11.86
CA GLY A 49 -18.05 6.22 12.02
C GLY A 49 -18.44 6.62 13.44
N ASP A 50 -17.70 6.17 14.47
CA ASP A 50 -17.91 6.57 15.87
C ASP A 50 -17.28 7.95 16.12
N SER A 51 -18.02 8.83 16.80
CA SER A 51 -17.59 10.21 17.04
C SER A 51 -16.25 10.30 17.78
N ARG A 52 -15.96 9.40 18.72
CA ARG A 52 -14.71 9.42 19.50
C ARG A 52 -13.53 8.96 18.67
N CYS A 53 -13.71 7.92 17.86
CA CYS A 53 -12.68 7.50 16.91
C CYS A 53 -12.43 8.59 15.85
N LYS A 54 -13.48 9.30 15.43
CA LYS A 54 -13.35 10.44 14.52
C LYS A 54 -12.57 11.59 15.15
N GLU A 55 -12.81 11.92 16.42
CA GLU A 55 -12.02 12.90 17.17
C GLU A 55 -10.53 12.51 17.21
N ILE A 56 -10.21 11.24 17.49
CA ILE A 56 -8.83 10.73 17.44
C ILE A 56 -8.24 10.85 16.02
N LEU A 57 -9.02 10.51 15.00
CA LEU A 57 -8.56 10.56 13.61
C LEU A 57 -8.26 12.00 13.15
N GLU A 58 -9.03 12.98 13.63
CA GLU A 58 -8.88 14.39 13.29
C GLU A 58 -7.86 15.12 14.21
N ASP A 59 -7.52 14.57 15.37
CA ASP A 59 -6.55 15.13 16.32
C ASP A 59 -5.14 15.18 15.69
N PRO A 60 -4.53 16.36 15.52
CA PRO A 60 -3.17 16.50 14.98
C PRO A 60 -2.08 15.81 15.81
N SER A 61 -2.35 15.50 17.08
CA SER A 61 -1.41 14.79 17.97
C SER A 61 -1.39 13.27 17.72
N THR A 62 -2.46 12.71 17.13
CA THR A 62 -2.46 11.30 16.70
C THR A 62 -1.41 11.10 15.61
N THR A 63 -0.48 10.19 15.85
CA THR A 63 0.72 10.02 15.04
C THR A 63 0.50 9.13 13.82
N VAL A 64 1.35 9.27 12.79
CA VAL A 64 1.33 8.38 11.61
C VAL A 64 1.47 6.89 11.98
N PRO A 65 2.42 6.48 12.86
CA PRO A 65 2.49 5.12 13.40
C PRO A 65 1.18 4.57 13.97
N GLU A 66 0.45 5.39 14.72
CA GLU A 66 -0.83 5.03 15.35
C GLU A 66 -1.92 4.81 14.29
N LEU A 67 -1.97 5.67 13.27
CA LEU A 67 -2.89 5.49 12.14
C LEU A 67 -2.54 4.29 11.26
N PHE A 68 -1.25 3.97 11.08
CA PHE A 68 -0.86 2.68 10.47
C PHE A 68 -1.34 1.50 11.31
N ALA A 69 -1.25 1.59 12.64
CA ALA A 69 -1.77 0.55 13.52
C ALA A 69 -3.29 0.37 13.43
N VAL A 70 -4.05 1.43 13.12
CA VAL A 70 -5.47 1.33 12.75
C VAL A 70 -5.64 0.51 11.47
N LEU A 71 -4.90 0.81 10.40
CA LEU A 71 -4.99 0.12 9.11
C LEU A 71 -4.68 -1.39 9.17
N ARG A 72 -3.93 -1.82 10.20
CA ARG A 72 -3.66 -3.24 10.46
C ARG A 72 -4.93 -4.03 10.86
N GLN A 73 -5.95 -3.38 11.40
CA GLN A 73 -7.14 -4.08 11.88
C GLN A 73 -7.99 -4.62 10.72
N TRP A 74 -8.22 -5.93 10.71
CA TRP A 74 -9.07 -6.60 9.70
C TRP A 74 -10.55 -6.55 10.09
N VAL A 75 -11.11 -5.34 10.11
CA VAL A 75 -12.53 -5.11 10.39
C VAL A 75 -13.15 -4.23 9.30
N PRO A 76 -14.45 -4.41 8.95
CA PRO A 76 -15.08 -3.66 7.87
C PRO A 76 -15.00 -2.15 8.01
N GLN A 77 -15.09 -1.64 9.25
CA GLN A 77 -15.07 -0.22 9.59
C GLN A 77 -13.77 0.44 9.13
N VAL A 78 -12.64 -0.24 9.33
CA VAL A 78 -11.32 0.22 8.89
C VAL A 78 -11.16 0.03 7.39
N GLN A 79 -11.43 -1.18 6.88
CA GLN A 79 -11.16 -1.51 5.48
C GLN A 79 -12.02 -0.68 4.50
N LYS A 80 -13.28 -0.38 4.82
CA LYS A 80 -14.15 0.47 3.99
C LYS A 80 -13.78 1.96 4.01
N ASN A 81 -12.94 2.39 4.96
CA ASN A 81 -12.54 3.78 5.16
C ASN A 81 -11.03 3.98 4.96
N ILE A 82 -10.38 3.12 4.16
CA ILE A 82 -8.95 3.21 3.83
C ILE A 82 -8.54 4.58 3.30
N ASP A 83 -9.40 5.22 2.51
CA ASP A 83 -9.19 6.55 1.94
C ASP A 83 -9.27 7.64 3.01
N VAL A 84 -10.21 7.54 3.95
CA VAL A 84 -10.34 8.50 5.06
C VAL A 84 -9.10 8.44 5.96
N ILE A 85 -8.74 7.24 6.40
CA ILE A 85 -7.58 7.04 7.29
C ILE A 85 -6.27 7.36 6.56
N GLY A 86 -6.15 6.92 5.30
CA GLY A 86 -4.97 7.17 4.48
C GLY A 86 -4.76 8.65 4.16
N ASN A 87 -5.81 9.42 3.91
CA ASN A 87 -5.68 10.87 3.69
C ASN A 87 -5.23 11.60 4.97
N GLU A 88 -5.68 11.17 6.15
CA GLU A 88 -5.21 11.71 7.42
C GLU A 88 -3.74 11.35 7.71
N ILE A 89 -3.27 10.18 7.27
CA ILE A 89 -1.84 9.82 7.27
C ILE A 89 -1.03 10.77 6.36
N LEU A 90 -1.48 10.98 5.12
CA LEU A 90 -0.79 11.86 4.17
C LEU A 90 -0.76 13.32 4.64
N LYS A 91 -1.86 13.81 5.23
CA LYS A 91 -1.98 15.16 5.78
C LYS A 91 -0.98 15.44 6.90
N ARG A 92 -0.53 14.41 7.61
CA ARG A 92 0.52 14.48 8.65
C ARG A 92 1.95 14.41 8.08
N GLY A 93 2.11 14.53 6.77
CA GLY A 93 3.40 14.57 6.10
C GLY A 93 4.02 13.20 5.81
N CYS A 94 3.25 12.12 5.95
CA CYS A 94 3.69 10.79 5.54
C CYS A 94 3.95 10.77 4.02
N GLY A 95 5.13 10.31 3.61
CA GLY A 95 5.44 10.06 2.21
C GLY A 95 4.59 8.93 1.64
N VAL A 96 4.21 9.00 0.35
CA VAL A 96 3.40 7.95 -0.31
C VAL A 96 4.09 6.59 -0.38
N ASN A 97 5.42 6.58 -0.26
CA ASN A 97 6.27 5.39 -0.23
C ASN A 97 6.76 5.04 1.17
N ASP A 98 6.36 5.78 2.20
CA ASP A 98 6.65 5.43 3.58
C ASP A 98 5.93 4.13 3.95
N ARG A 99 6.49 3.44 4.94
CA ARG A 99 6.07 2.10 5.30
C ARG A 99 5.79 1.99 6.79
N ASP A 100 4.79 1.16 7.10
CA ASP A 100 4.45 0.78 8.45
C ASP A 100 5.61 0.00 9.11
N GLY A 101 5.97 0.36 10.35
CA GLY A 101 7.07 -0.29 11.08
C GLY A 101 6.87 -1.76 11.39
N LEU A 102 5.62 -2.20 11.52
CA LEU A 102 5.34 -3.60 11.84
C LEU A 102 5.34 -4.44 10.57
N THR A 103 4.57 -4.03 9.56
CA THR A 103 4.31 -4.85 8.37
C THR A 103 5.30 -4.58 7.22
N ASP A 104 5.94 -3.41 7.24
CA ASP A 104 6.66 -2.79 6.11
C ASP A 104 5.76 -2.57 4.88
N MET A 105 4.44 -2.52 5.07
CA MET A 105 3.47 -2.19 4.03
C MET A 105 3.39 -0.67 3.84
N SER A 106 3.34 -0.25 2.58
CA SER A 106 2.95 1.12 2.21
C SER A 106 1.42 1.25 2.14
N LEU A 107 0.91 2.48 2.02
CA LEU A 107 -0.53 2.73 1.81
C LEU A 107 -1.09 2.00 0.58
N LEU A 108 -0.30 1.81 -0.48
CA LEU A 108 -0.73 1.07 -1.67
C LEU A 108 -0.97 -0.42 -1.38
N HIS A 109 -0.18 -1.02 -0.50
CA HIS A 109 -0.43 -2.38 -0.02
C HIS A 109 -1.73 -2.45 0.80
N TYR A 110 -1.96 -1.47 1.68
CA TYR A 110 -3.20 -1.39 2.46
C TYR A 110 -4.44 -1.14 1.58
N CYS A 111 -4.33 -0.45 0.44
CA CYS A 111 -5.42 -0.36 -0.54
C CYS A 111 -5.79 -1.75 -1.09
N CYS A 112 -4.80 -2.58 -1.39
CA CYS A 112 -5.05 -3.94 -1.89
C CYS A 112 -5.73 -4.82 -0.83
N LYS A 113 -5.34 -4.66 0.43
CA LYS A 113 -5.98 -5.28 1.60
C LYS A 113 -7.43 -4.81 1.76
N ALA A 114 -7.65 -3.49 1.70
CA ALA A 114 -8.94 -2.84 1.89
C ALA A 114 -9.96 -3.05 0.77
N GLY A 115 -9.55 -3.57 -0.38
CA GLY A 115 -10.47 -3.91 -1.47
C GLY A 115 -11.08 -5.30 -1.37
N ALA A 116 -10.71 -6.10 -0.36
CA ALA A 116 -11.14 -7.49 -0.23
C ALA A 116 -12.69 -7.62 -0.15
N PRO A 117 -13.31 -8.54 -0.93
CA PRO A 117 -14.75 -8.75 -0.92
C PRO A 117 -15.28 -9.12 0.48
N GLY A 118 -16.43 -8.56 0.85
CA GLY A 118 -17.12 -8.87 2.12
C GLY A 118 -16.57 -8.15 3.35
N ILE A 119 -15.34 -7.65 3.31
CA ILE A 119 -14.76 -6.83 4.40
C ILE A 119 -14.68 -5.35 4.00
N GLY A 120 -14.17 -5.04 2.81
CA GLY A 120 -13.80 -3.69 2.41
C GLY A 120 -14.67 -3.10 1.30
N ASP A 121 -14.13 -2.10 0.62
CA ASP A 121 -14.75 -1.42 -0.52
C ASP A 121 -13.73 -1.28 -1.66
N ALA A 122 -13.87 -2.14 -2.67
CA ALA A 122 -12.92 -2.23 -3.78
C ALA A 122 -12.85 -0.94 -4.61
N ASP A 123 -13.96 -0.23 -4.79
CA ASP A 123 -14.00 0.97 -5.63
C ASP A 123 -13.37 2.16 -4.92
N ARG A 124 -13.65 2.33 -3.61
CA ARG A 124 -12.98 3.34 -2.78
C ARG A 124 -11.49 3.06 -2.66
N ALA A 125 -11.11 1.82 -2.37
CA ALA A 125 -9.71 1.43 -2.31
C ALA A 125 -8.99 1.65 -3.65
N ALA A 126 -9.64 1.34 -4.78
CA ALA A 126 -9.08 1.58 -6.11
C ALA A 126 -8.92 3.08 -6.40
N ALA A 127 -9.88 3.92 -5.97
CA ALA A 127 -9.81 5.37 -6.14
C ALA A 127 -8.64 5.96 -5.35
N PHE A 128 -8.47 5.54 -4.11
CA PHE A 128 -7.34 5.98 -3.29
C PHE A 128 -6.00 5.46 -3.81
N ALA A 129 -5.92 4.21 -4.28
CA ALA A 129 -4.73 3.69 -4.94
C ALA A 129 -4.34 4.49 -6.19
N ARG A 130 -5.31 4.91 -7.01
CA ARG A 130 -5.04 5.80 -8.17
C ARG A 130 -4.47 7.15 -7.73
N GLN A 131 -5.00 7.73 -6.65
CA GLN A 131 -4.45 8.97 -6.07
C GLN A 131 -3.00 8.76 -5.61
N LEU A 132 -2.71 7.68 -4.88
CA LEU A 132 -1.36 7.37 -4.41
C LEU A 132 -0.38 7.19 -5.57
N LEU A 133 -0.76 6.45 -6.62
CA LEU A 133 0.05 6.27 -7.83
C LEU A 133 0.30 7.60 -8.55
N ALA A 134 -0.72 8.46 -8.66
CA ALA A 134 -0.58 9.81 -9.24
C ALA A 134 0.38 10.71 -8.43
N LEU A 135 0.51 10.46 -7.12
CA LEU A 135 1.46 11.12 -6.23
C LEU A 135 2.85 10.46 -6.22
N GLY A 136 3.08 9.39 -7.01
CA GLY A 136 4.37 8.73 -7.14
C GLY A 136 4.58 7.54 -6.20
N ALA A 137 3.51 6.90 -5.72
CA ALA A 137 3.63 5.62 -5.02
C ALA A 137 4.26 4.55 -5.94
N ASP A 138 5.24 3.81 -5.42
CA ASP A 138 5.92 2.74 -6.13
C ASP A 138 5.20 1.39 -5.90
N PRO A 139 4.59 0.79 -6.94
CA PRO A 139 3.92 -0.51 -6.83
C PRO A 139 4.89 -1.69 -6.62
N ASN A 140 6.20 -1.46 -6.76
CA ASN A 140 7.24 -2.49 -6.66
C ASN A 140 7.82 -2.66 -5.26
N LEU A 141 7.46 -1.77 -4.33
CA LEU A 141 7.79 -1.93 -2.92
C LEU A 141 7.33 -3.31 -2.43
N ARG A 142 8.12 -3.90 -1.53
CA ARG A 142 7.85 -5.20 -0.93
C ARG A 142 7.67 -5.03 0.56
N SER A 143 6.65 -5.69 1.10
CA SER A 143 6.50 -5.87 2.54
C SER A 143 7.61 -6.77 3.09
N ARG A 144 7.88 -6.68 4.39
CA ARG A 144 8.99 -7.40 5.04
C ARG A 144 8.67 -8.86 5.28
N TRP A 145 7.45 -9.14 5.74
CA TRP A 145 7.07 -10.47 6.25
C TRP A 145 6.64 -11.45 5.17
N THR A 146 6.09 -10.93 4.08
CA THR A 146 5.57 -11.76 2.99
C THR A 146 6.37 -11.57 1.71
N ASN A 147 7.30 -10.61 1.68
CA ASN A 147 8.01 -10.19 0.48
C ASN A 147 7.06 -9.91 -0.71
N MET A 148 5.81 -9.50 -0.43
CA MET A 148 4.79 -9.30 -1.44
C MET A 148 4.77 -7.84 -1.91
N LYS A 149 4.59 -7.64 -3.22
CA LYS A 149 4.24 -6.35 -3.82
C LYS A 149 2.74 -6.10 -3.68
N ALA A 150 2.29 -4.88 -3.95
CA ALA A 150 0.88 -4.54 -4.03
C ALA A 150 0.08 -5.49 -4.95
N LEU A 151 0.63 -5.85 -6.11
CA LEU A 151 0.00 -6.79 -7.06
C LEU A 151 -0.28 -8.17 -6.43
N HIS A 152 0.68 -8.69 -5.65
CA HIS A 152 0.50 -9.98 -4.96
C HIS A 152 -0.61 -9.89 -3.92
N TYR A 153 -0.73 -8.78 -3.20
CA TYR A 153 -1.80 -8.58 -2.22
C TYR A 153 -3.18 -8.46 -2.90
N ALA A 154 -3.27 -7.74 -4.02
CA ALA A 154 -4.52 -7.63 -4.77
C ALA A 154 -4.99 -9.00 -5.30
N ALA A 155 -4.03 -9.85 -5.71
CA ALA A 155 -4.30 -11.22 -6.10
C ALA A 155 -4.74 -12.11 -4.93
N TYR A 156 -4.03 -12.01 -3.80
CA TYR A 156 -4.31 -12.78 -2.57
C TYR A 156 -5.72 -12.53 -2.02
N PHE A 157 -6.19 -11.28 -2.07
CA PHE A 157 -7.47 -10.85 -1.52
C PHE A 157 -8.62 -10.85 -2.54
N ASP A 158 -8.42 -11.39 -3.74
CA ASP A 158 -9.39 -11.43 -4.85
C ASP A 158 -9.92 -10.04 -5.28
N VAL A 159 -9.03 -9.07 -5.49
CA VAL A 159 -9.38 -7.66 -5.76
C VAL A 159 -9.00 -7.23 -7.19
N PRO A 160 -9.78 -7.60 -8.22
CA PRO A 160 -9.43 -7.31 -9.62
C PRO A 160 -9.38 -5.80 -9.94
N GLN A 161 -10.13 -4.96 -9.23
CA GLN A 161 -10.07 -3.50 -9.37
C GLN A 161 -8.66 -2.97 -9.05
N LEU A 162 -8.05 -3.48 -7.97
CA LEU A 162 -6.71 -3.07 -7.55
C LEU A 162 -5.63 -3.69 -8.44
N ILE A 163 -5.84 -4.90 -8.98
CA ILE A 163 -4.96 -5.49 -10.00
C ILE A 163 -4.87 -4.55 -11.21
N ARG A 164 -6.02 -4.09 -11.74
CA ARG A 164 -6.05 -3.16 -12.87
C ARG A 164 -5.34 -1.84 -12.54
N VAL A 165 -5.62 -1.26 -11.37
CA VAL A 165 -5.00 0.01 -10.96
C VAL A 165 -3.49 -0.11 -10.80
N VAL A 166 -2.99 -1.14 -10.11
CA VAL A 166 -1.56 -1.34 -9.90
C VAL A 166 -0.82 -1.59 -11.21
N LEU A 167 -1.42 -2.33 -12.14
CA LEU A 167 -0.82 -2.62 -13.44
C LEU A 167 -0.85 -1.44 -14.43
N GLN A 168 -1.65 -0.40 -14.20
CA GLN A 168 -1.69 0.79 -15.09
C GLN A 168 -0.34 1.50 -15.21
N THR A 169 0.49 1.42 -14.17
CA THR A 169 1.82 2.06 -14.11
C THR A 169 2.96 1.04 -14.21
N ALA A 170 2.63 -0.24 -14.42
CA ALA A 170 3.60 -1.31 -14.40
C ALA A 170 4.42 -1.38 -15.69
N LEU A 171 5.70 -1.69 -15.57
CA LEU A 171 6.58 -1.96 -16.70
C LEU A 171 6.25 -3.34 -17.33
N PRO A 172 6.61 -3.56 -18.60
CA PRO A 172 6.45 -4.87 -19.23
C PRO A 172 7.09 -5.99 -18.39
N GLY A 173 6.34 -7.07 -18.15
CA GLY A 173 6.79 -8.23 -17.37
C GLY A 173 6.55 -8.15 -15.86
N GLU A 174 6.19 -6.98 -15.30
CA GLU A 174 5.90 -6.83 -13.87
C GLU A 174 4.65 -7.61 -13.42
N VAL A 175 3.75 -7.95 -14.35
CA VAL A 175 2.60 -8.83 -14.07
C VAL A 175 3.02 -10.23 -13.58
N ASP A 176 4.19 -10.70 -14.01
CA ASP A 176 4.78 -12.00 -13.64
C ASP A 176 5.90 -11.84 -12.60
N ALA A 177 5.95 -10.71 -11.88
CA ALA A 177 6.88 -10.56 -10.76
C ALA A 177 6.68 -11.68 -9.73
N THR A 178 7.79 -12.17 -9.16
CA THR A 178 7.78 -13.32 -8.24
C THR A 178 7.86 -12.89 -6.78
N CYS A 179 7.32 -13.71 -5.87
CA CYS A 179 7.39 -13.52 -4.42
C CYS A 179 8.21 -14.64 -3.76
N SER A 180 9.39 -14.36 -3.20
CA SER A 180 10.26 -15.44 -2.67
C SER A 180 9.64 -16.21 -1.50
N ASP A 181 8.84 -15.55 -0.68
CA ASP A 181 8.21 -16.18 0.50
C ASP A 181 6.96 -17.00 0.14
N PHE A 182 6.58 -16.99 -1.15
CA PHE A 182 5.52 -17.79 -1.72
C PHE A 182 6.06 -18.79 -2.76
N ASP A 183 7.19 -19.44 -2.45
CA ASP A 183 7.88 -20.34 -3.38
C ASP A 183 8.14 -19.71 -4.76
N PHE A 184 8.51 -18.42 -4.76
CA PHE A 184 8.68 -17.60 -5.97
C PHE A 184 7.44 -17.51 -6.86
N GLY A 185 6.25 -17.76 -6.31
CA GLY A 185 4.98 -17.64 -7.01
C GLY A 185 4.72 -16.22 -7.52
N THR A 186 4.12 -16.13 -8.70
CA THR A 186 3.59 -14.87 -9.26
C THR A 186 2.23 -14.54 -8.65
N ALA A 187 1.71 -13.35 -8.95
CA ALA A 187 0.34 -12.98 -8.58
C ALA A 187 -0.70 -14.01 -9.06
N LEU A 188 -0.50 -14.59 -10.26
CA LEU A 188 -1.41 -15.61 -10.80
C LEU A 188 -1.34 -16.92 -10.00
N HIS A 189 -0.16 -17.35 -9.56
CA HIS A 189 0.00 -18.52 -8.70
C HIS A 189 -0.72 -18.33 -7.36
N ILE A 190 -0.56 -17.16 -6.73
CA ILE A 190 -1.20 -16.82 -5.46
C ILE A 190 -2.72 -16.79 -5.60
N ALA A 191 -3.25 -16.16 -6.65
CA ALA A 191 -4.69 -16.12 -6.89
C ALA A 191 -5.26 -17.54 -7.11
N ALA A 192 -4.55 -18.39 -7.87
CA ALA A 192 -4.97 -19.76 -8.14
C ALA A 192 -4.96 -20.63 -6.87
N SER A 193 -3.93 -20.54 -6.02
CA SER A 193 -3.87 -21.31 -4.77
C SER A 193 -4.96 -20.94 -3.77
N ASN A 194 -5.39 -19.67 -3.78
CA ASN A 194 -6.40 -19.15 -2.87
C ASN A 194 -7.83 -19.21 -3.43
N LEU A 195 -8.02 -19.79 -4.63
CA LEU A 195 -9.30 -19.84 -5.33
C LEU A 195 -9.90 -18.45 -5.62
N CYS A 196 -9.05 -17.43 -5.76
CA CYS A 196 -9.41 -16.06 -6.11
C CYS A 196 -9.74 -15.95 -7.60
N THR A 197 -10.90 -16.47 -7.99
CA THR A 197 -11.29 -16.62 -9.40
C THR A 197 -11.38 -15.30 -10.15
N SER A 198 -11.79 -14.22 -9.48
CA SER A 198 -11.91 -12.88 -10.09
C SER A 198 -10.52 -12.32 -10.40
N ALA A 199 -9.58 -12.48 -9.49
CA ALA A 199 -8.18 -12.11 -9.66
C ALA A 199 -7.50 -12.96 -10.73
N VAL A 200 -7.69 -14.29 -10.75
CA VAL A 200 -7.16 -15.18 -11.80
C VAL A 200 -7.60 -14.69 -13.18
N LYS A 201 -8.90 -14.45 -13.37
CA LYS A 201 -9.45 -13.95 -14.63
C LYS A 201 -8.80 -12.61 -15.01
N CYS A 202 -8.75 -11.66 -14.07
CA CYS A 202 -8.20 -10.33 -14.32
C CYS A 202 -6.70 -10.36 -14.65
N LEU A 203 -5.91 -11.22 -14.00
CA LEU A 203 -4.48 -11.36 -14.26
C LEU A 203 -4.21 -11.94 -15.65
N LEU A 204 -4.98 -12.96 -16.06
CA LEU A 204 -4.91 -13.52 -17.41
C LEU A 204 -5.29 -12.48 -18.48
N GLU A 205 -6.36 -11.70 -18.24
CA GLU A 205 -6.74 -10.57 -19.09
C GLU A 205 -5.64 -9.49 -19.15
N SER A 206 -4.83 -9.37 -18.11
CA SER A 206 -3.71 -8.43 -17.99
C SER A 206 -2.38 -9.01 -18.51
N GLY A 207 -2.39 -10.19 -19.14
CA GLY A 207 -1.23 -10.80 -19.77
C GLY A 207 -0.32 -11.62 -18.85
N ALA A 208 -0.78 -11.99 -17.65
CA ALA A 208 -0.04 -12.92 -16.79
C ALA A 208 0.17 -14.27 -17.50
N ASN A 209 1.37 -14.84 -17.39
CA ASN A 209 1.72 -16.08 -18.06
C ASN A 209 1.28 -17.31 -17.23
N PRO A 210 0.24 -18.08 -17.64
CA PRO A 210 -0.19 -19.27 -16.91
C PRO A 210 0.82 -20.42 -16.98
N ALA A 211 1.77 -20.38 -17.91
CA ALA A 211 2.84 -21.35 -18.05
C ALA A 211 4.13 -20.91 -17.35
N PHE A 212 4.11 -19.81 -16.58
CA PHE A 212 5.30 -19.34 -15.86
C PHE A 212 5.78 -20.44 -14.91
N ARG A 213 7.03 -20.88 -15.09
CA ARG A 213 7.62 -21.92 -14.26
C ARG A 213 8.58 -21.29 -13.28
N VAL A 214 8.37 -21.57 -12.00
CA VAL A 214 9.34 -21.24 -10.97
C VAL A 214 10.56 -22.16 -11.14
N SER A 215 11.68 -21.63 -11.62
CA SER A 215 12.95 -22.34 -11.67
C SER A 215 13.63 -22.28 -10.29
N GLY A 216 13.69 -23.42 -9.58
CA GLY A 216 14.41 -23.49 -8.29
C GLY A 216 13.91 -24.53 -7.29
N LEU A 217 12.76 -25.16 -7.54
CA LEU A 217 12.32 -26.30 -6.75
C LEU A 217 13.12 -27.55 -7.15
N THR A 218 14.27 -27.77 -6.52
CA THR A 218 14.82 -29.12 -6.44
C THR A 218 13.76 -30.02 -5.83
N VAL A 219 13.37 -31.06 -6.57
CA VAL A 219 12.53 -32.17 -6.11
C VAL A 219 13.19 -32.75 -4.84
N GLY A 220 12.78 -32.31 -3.65
CA GLY A 220 13.38 -32.73 -2.38
C GLY A 220 13.53 -31.68 -1.28
N SER A 221 13.35 -30.39 -1.55
CA SER A 221 13.19 -29.43 -0.44
C SER A 221 11.84 -29.67 0.23
N PRO A 222 11.77 -29.85 1.56
CA PRO A 222 10.51 -30.15 2.23
C PRO A 222 9.51 -29.04 1.93
N ILE A 223 8.30 -29.45 1.54
CA ILE A 223 7.09 -28.63 1.31
C ILE A 223 6.68 -27.80 2.56
N ASN A 224 7.49 -27.82 3.62
CA ASN A 224 7.16 -27.39 4.96
C ASN A 224 7.81 -26.07 5.36
N LYS A 225 7.69 -25.05 4.51
CA LYS A 225 7.75 -23.63 4.94
C LYS A 225 6.44 -22.86 4.65
N GLY A 226 5.51 -23.45 3.90
CA GLY A 226 4.25 -22.82 3.45
C GLY A 226 3.16 -22.59 4.51
N ALA A 227 3.43 -22.83 5.80
CA ALA A 227 2.43 -22.72 6.86
C ALA A 227 2.48 -21.40 7.65
N HIS A 228 3.50 -20.55 7.48
CA HIS A 228 3.66 -19.36 8.34
C HIS A 228 2.95 -18.09 7.83
N TRP A 229 2.60 -17.99 6.55
CA TRP A 229 1.98 -16.77 5.99
C TRP A 229 0.45 -16.73 6.16
N HIS A 230 -0.23 -17.88 6.17
CA HIS A 230 -1.69 -17.96 6.37
C HIS A 230 -2.09 -17.35 7.72
N THR A 231 -1.27 -17.58 8.75
CA THR A 231 -1.46 -17.01 10.08
C THR A 231 -1.06 -15.54 10.10
N ALA A 232 0.04 -15.16 9.44
CA ALA A 232 0.53 -13.78 9.44
C ALA A 232 -0.48 -12.78 8.84
N LEU A 233 -1.14 -13.12 7.73
CA LEU A 233 -2.07 -12.19 7.05
C LEU A 233 -3.42 -11.99 7.78
N HIS A 234 -3.79 -12.89 8.70
CA HIS A 234 -4.92 -12.67 9.60
C HIS A 234 -4.60 -11.70 10.75
N PHE A 235 -3.31 -11.45 11.02
CA PHE A 235 -2.82 -10.56 12.09
C PHE A 235 -2.18 -9.26 11.57
N LEU A 236 -2.03 -9.09 10.24
CA LEU A 236 -1.56 -7.87 9.56
C LEU A 236 -2.74 -7.08 8.99
#